data_AF-A0A2H9SEA4-F1
#
_entry.id   AF-A0A2H9SEA4-F1
#
_cell.length_a   1.000
_cell.length_b   1.000
_cell.length_c   1.000
_cell.angle_alpha   90.00
_cell.angle_beta   90.00
_cell.angle_gamma   90.00
#
_symmetry.space_group_name_H-M   'P 1'
#
loop_
_entity.id
_entity.type
_entity.pdbx_description
1 polymer ?
#
loop_
_entity_poly.entity_id
_entity_poly.type
_entity_poly.pdbx_seq_one_letter_code
_entity_poly.pdbx_strand_id
1 'polypeptide(L)' 'MGGFFLMYQAKLIRNGYSLMEVTSALTSMQVELGLEKSELLVSPEEELLQRFLLPPMRTEIRAILKSLGIKSTIPKLHVR' A
#
# COMPACT_ATOMS: atom_id res chain seq x y z
N MET A 1 1.93 -3.82 15.73
CA MET A 1 1.43 -3.69 14.35
C MET A 1 0.25 -2.72 14.24
N GLY A 2 -0.86 -2.89 15.01
CA GLY A 2 -2.05 -2.02 14.89
C GLY A 2 -1.81 -0.50 15.01
N GLY A 3 -0.96 -0.05 15.94
CA GLY A 3 -0.64 1.38 16.09
C GLY A 3 0.11 2.00 14.91
N PHE A 4 0.88 1.21 14.17
CA PHE A 4 1.60 1.68 12.97
C PHE A 4 0.61 1.96 11.82
N PHE A 5 -0.36 1.08 11.58
CA PHE A 5 -1.37 1.27 10.54
C PHE A 5 -2.25 2.50 10.79
N LEU A 6 -2.65 2.73 12.04
CA LEU A 6 -3.40 3.92 12.42
C LEU A 6 -2.61 5.21 12.18
N MET A 7 -1.32 5.21 12.50
CA MET A 7 -0.45 6.37 12.27
C MET A 7 -0.18 6.60 10.78
N TYR A 8 -0.02 5.53 10.00
CA TYR A 8 0.13 5.62 8.55
C TYR A 8 -1.15 6.12 7.87
N GLN A 9 -2.31 5.61 8.28
CA GLN A 9 -3.62 6.08 7.84
C GLN A 9 -3.82 7.58 8.14
N ALA A 10 -3.54 8.01 9.37
CA ALA A 10 -3.67 9.41 9.76
C ALA A 10 -2.74 10.34 8.95
N LYS A 11 -1.51 9.88 8.67
CA LYS A 11 -0.58 10.59 7.79
C LYS A 11 -1.17 10.77 6.38
N LEU A 12 -1.73 9.71 5.80
CA LEU A 12 -2.29 9.78 4.45
C LEU A 12 -3.50 10.72 4.39
N ILE A 13 -4.43 10.63 5.34
CA ILE A 13 -5.57 11.54 5.44
C ILE A 13 -5.11 12.99 5.58
N ARG A 14 -4.11 13.25 6.43
CA ARG A 14 -3.52 14.59 6.61
C ARG A 14 -2.90 15.14 5.32
N ASN A 15 -2.36 14.27 4.48
CA ASN A 15 -1.77 14.64 3.18
C ASN A 15 -2.83 14.84 2.08
N GLY A 16 -4.13 14.75 2.40
CA GLY A 16 -5.22 15.04 1.48
C GLY A 16 -5.61 13.87 0.57
N TYR A 17 -5.14 12.65 0.88
CA TYR A 17 -5.55 11.48 0.12
C TYR A 17 -7.00 11.10 0.42
N SER A 18 -7.70 10.66 -0.64
CA SER A 18 -9.07 10.16 -0.54
C SER A 18 -9.13 8.86 0.26
N LEU A 19 -10.31 8.55 0.81
CA LEU A 19 -10.53 7.30 1.53
C LEU A 19 -10.18 6.07 0.68
N MET A 20 -10.43 6.13 -0.63
CA MET A 20 -10.10 5.05 -1.57
C MET A 20 -8.59 4.82 -1.65
N GLU A 21 -7.80 5.88 -1.79
CA GLU A 21 -6.34 5.80 -1.86
C GLU A 21 -5.73 5.35 -0.53
N VAL A 22 -6.27 5.84 0.59
CA VAL A 22 -5.87 5.44 1.94
C VAL A 22 -6.10 3.94 2.15
N THR A 23 -7.30 3.44 1.83
CA THR A 23 -7.62 2.01 1.92
C THR A 23 -6.70 1.19 1.04
N SER A 24 -6.46 1.63 -0.21
CA SER A 24 -5.58 0.91 -1.13
C SER A 24 -4.14 0.77 -0.61
N ALA A 25 -3.59 1.85 -0.05
CA ALA A 25 -2.25 1.84 0.53
C ALA A 25 -2.15 0.90 1.74
N LEU A 26 -3.17 0.90 2.61
CA LEU A 26 -3.21 0.04 3.79
C LEU A 26 -3.30 -1.43 3.41
N THR A 27 -4.26 -1.80 2.55
CA THR A 27 -4.46 -3.18 2.07
C THR A 27 -3.19 -3.70 1.41
N SER A 28 -2.57 -2.91 0.53
CA SER A 28 -1.35 -3.33 -0.15
C SER A 28 -0.18 -3.54 0.82
N MET A 29 -0.07 -2.71 1.85
CA MET A 29 0.94 -2.90 2.89
C MET A 29 0.65 -4.14 3.76
N GLN A 30 -0.61 -4.41 4.09
CA GLN A 30 -1.01 -5.60 4.86
C GLN A 30 -0.74 -6.90 4.10
N VAL A 31 -1.00 -6.92 2.79
CA VAL A 31 -0.67 -8.05 1.92
C VAL A 31 0.84 -8.28 1.86
N GLU A 32 1.63 -7.23 1.64
CA GLU A 32 3.10 -7.33 1.59
C GLU A 32 3.71 -7.78 2.92
N LEU A 33 3.03 -7.49 4.03
CA LEU A 33 3.39 -7.97 5.38
C LEU A 33 2.87 -9.38 5.67
N GLY A 34 2.14 -10.01 4.75
CA GLY A 34 1.51 -11.32 4.93
C GLY A 34 0.39 -11.35 5.98
N LEU A 35 -0.14 -10.17 6.35
CA LEU A 35 -1.21 -10.02 7.34
C LEU A 35 -2.60 -10.22 6.73
N GLU A 36 -2.71 -10.03 5.43
CA GLU A 36 -3.93 -10.23 4.67
C GLU A 36 -3.61 -11.12 3.47
N LYS A 37 -4.48 -12.09 3.18
CA LYS A 37 -4.28 -12.98 2.05
C LYS A 37 -4.55 -12.22 0.75
N SER A 38 -3.71 -12.46 -0.27
CA SER A 38 -3.99 -12.03 -1.65
C SER A 38 -5.26 -12.63 -2.25
N GLU A 39 -6.03 -13.45 -1.54
CA GLU A 39 -7.33 -13.93 -2.02
C GLU A 39 -8.33 -12.78 -2.26
N LEU A 40 -8.19 -11.64 -1.56
CA LEU A 40 -8.89 -10.37 -1.84
C LEU A 40 -8.33 -9.63 -3.07
N LEU A 41 -7.16 -10.04 -3.57
CA LEU A 41 -6.44 -9.43 -4.67
C LEU A 41 -6.60 -10.20 -6.00
N VAL A 42 -7.06 -11.45 -6.02
CA VAL A 42 -7.23 -12.22 -7.27
C VAL A 42 -8.39 -11.70 -8.16
N SER A 43 -9.13 -10.69 -7.70
CA SER A 43 -10.24 -10.06 -8.42
C SER A 43 -9.75 -8.88 -9.28
N PRO A 44 -10.55 -8.32 -10.22
CA PRO A 44 -10.24 -7.07 -10.92
C PRO A 44 -9.92 -5.87 -9.99
N GLU A 45 -10.13 -6.02 -8.68
CA GLU A 45 -9.68 -5.09 -7.65
C GLU A 45 -8.15 -5.03 -7.50
N GLU A 46 -7.36 -6.03 -7.94
CA GLU A 46 -5.89 -5.94 -7.99
C GLU A 46 -5.42 -4.78 -8.87
N GLU A 47 -6.05 -4.67 -10.05
CA GLU A 47 -5.76 -3.61 -11.00
C GLU A 47 -6.20 -2.26 -10.42
N LEU A 48 -7.33 -2.21 -9.72
CA LEU A 48 -7.83 -1.00 -9.07
C LEU A 48 -6.95 -0.57 -7.88
N LEU A 49 -6.59 -1.49 -6.98
CA LEU A 49 -5.71 -1.21 -5.84
C LEU A 49 -4.36 -0.69 -6.32
N GLN A 50 -3.77 -1.34 -7.33
CA GLN A 50 -2.55 -0.80 -7.95
C GLN A 50 -2.81 0.56 -8.61
N ARG A 51 -3.91 0.76 -9.34
CA ARG A 51 -4.23 2.02 -10.03
C ARG A 51 -4.43 3.20 -9.09
N PHE A 52 -4.95 2.97 -7.88
CA PHE A 52 -5.12 3.99 -6.84
C PHE A 52 -3.90 4.13 -5.92
N LEU A 53 -2.93 3.21 -6.02
CA LEU A 53 -1.64 3.36 -5.38
C LEU A 53 -0.78 4.34 -6.18
N LEU A 54 -0.94 5.62 -5.85
CA LEU A 54 -0.16 6.69 -6.46
C LEU A 54 1.36 6.41 -6.32
N PRO A 55 2.18 6.86 -7.29
CA PRO A 55 3.63 6.64 -7.25
C PRO A 55 4.33 7.02 -5.92
N PRO A 56 3.96 8.11 -5.23
CA PRO A 56 4.50 8.44 -3.92
C PRO A 56 4.21 7.38 -2.87
N MET A 57 2.97 6.87 -2.81
CA MET A 57 2.58 5.82 -1.86
C MET A 57 3.34 4.52 -2.13
N ARG A 58 3.45 4.09 -3.39
CA ARG A 58 4.22 2.88 -3.75
C ARG A 58 5.67 2.98 -3.28
N THR A 59 6.26 4.17 -3.41
CA THR A 59 7.63 4.43 -2.99
C THR A 59 7.77 4.38 -1.47
N GLU A 60 6.83 5.01 -0.74
CA GLU A 60 6.81 4.93 0.72
C GLU A 60 6.62 3.51 1.23
N ILE A 61 5.63 2.76 0.71
CA ILE A 61 5.40 1.36 1.11
C ILE A 61 6.64 0.53 0.86
N ARG A 62 7.27 0.64 -0.32
CA ARG A 62 8.53 -0.04 -0.63
C ARG A 62 9.66 0.32 0.34
N ALA A 63 9.78 1.59 0.72
CA ALA A 63 10.81 2.05 1.66
C ALA A 63 10.57 1.47 3.06
N ILE A 64 9.31 1.42 3.51
CA ILE A 64 8.90 0.83 4.78
C ILE A 64 9.16 -0.68 4.79
N LEU A 65 8.73 -1.40 3.75
CA LEU A 65 8.98 -2.84 3.65
C LEU A 65 10.48 -3.14 3.66
N LYS A 66 11.27 -2.36 2.92
CA LYS A 66 12.73 -2.49 2.89
C LYS A 66 13.36 -2.26 4.27
N SER A 67 12.90 -1.27 5.04
CA SER A 67 13.44 -1.04 6.40
C SER A 67 13.09 -2.16 7.38
N LEU A 68 12.02 -2.91 7.09
CA LEU A 68 11.61 -4.10 7.84
C LEU A 68 12.29 -5.39 7.33
N GLY A 69 13.17 -5.31 6.33
CA GLY A 69 13.83 -6.48 5.73
C GLY A 69 12.93 -7.28 4.79
N ILE A 70 11.77 -6.74 4.41
CA ILE A 70 10.78 -7.38 3.55
C ILE A 70 11.01 -6.97 2.09
N LYS A 71 11.07 -7.97 1.21
CA LYS A 71 11.20 -7.74 -0.23
C LYS A 71 9.83 -7.38 -0.81
N SER A 72 9.66 -6.12 -1.20
CA SER A 72 8.42 -5.66 -1.81
C SER A 72 8.17 -6.32 -3.16
N THR A 73 6.95 -6.80 -3.38
CA THR A 73 6.45 -7.33 -4.66
C THR A 73 5.72 -6.28 -5.49
N ILE A 74 5.35 -5.14 -4.89
CA ILE A 74 4.77 -3.97 -5.57
C ILE A 74 5.63 -3.56 -6.78
N PRO A 75 5.06 -3.57 -8.00
CA PRO A 75 5.80 -3.23 -9.21
C PRO A 75 6.24 -1.76 -9.19
N LYS A 76 7.48 -1.53 -9.63
CA LYS A 76 7.99 -0.18 -9.89
C LYS A 76 7.26 0.37 -11.11
N LEU A 77 6.55 1.49 -10.93
CA LEU A 77 6.01 2.24 -12.06
C LEU A 77 7.18 2.80 -12.86
N HIS A 78 7.39 2.30 -14.07
CA HIS A 78 8.20 3.01 -15.06
C HIS A 78 7.35 4.16 -15.57
N VAL A 79 7.66 5.37 -15.10
CA VAL A 79 7.18 6.58 -15.76
C VAL A 79 7.91 6.62 -17.11
N ARG A 80 7.17 6.41 -18.20
CA ARG A 80 7.65 6.66 -19.56
C ARG A 80 7.63 8.15 -19.84
#